data_AF-A0A2V9P9N1-F1
#
_entry.id   AF-A0A2V9P9N1-F1
#
_cell.length_a   1.000
_cell.length_b   1.000
_cell.length_c   1.000
_cell.angle_alpha   90.00
_cell.angle_beta   90.00
_cell.angle_gamma   90.00
#
_symmetry.space_group_name_H-M   'P 1'
#
loop_
_entity.id
_entity.type
_entity.pdbx_description
1 polymer ?
#
loop_
_entity_poly.entity_id
_entity_poly.type
_entity_poly.pdbx_seq_one_letter_code
_entity_poly.pdbx_strand_id
1 'polypeptide(L)'
;MGGTLTTRNEESGPFRGLIEAYGFVPNLFGLQKKLPRVIEAEQRLIDAIVVRESGLSRGLKGCLLRIVASAQGSDYCRALHAQTESNDGEKDAALLAFANKLARYAPWICKHDVEALRASGFDDSLILDAVLTVALGQLLCTLSNALRPNLDSGLPTPASIESSRLVEPVEWFDTGGPYLQPSPQSASNFQPYAFFREQFGFVPKLFQEQMLRPDVV
;
A
#
# COMPACT_ATOMS: atom_id res chain seq x y z
N MET A 1 -34.71 -26.12 -0.95
CA MET A 1 -34.83 -24.65 -0.87
C MET A 1 -34.04 -24.19 0.35
N GLY A 2 -32.84 -23.63 0.18
CA GLY A 2 -31.97 -23.33 1.33
C GLY A 2 -30.69 -22.59 0.97
N GLY A 3 -30.78 -21.54 0.16
CA GLY A 3 -29.60 -20.75 -0.21
C GLY A 3 -29.98 -19.36 -0.69
N THR A 4 -30.26 -18.42 0.22
CA THR A 4 -30.41 -16.99 -0.15
C THR A 4 -30.30 -16.00 1.03
N LEU A 5 -29.76 -16.38 2.20
CA LEU A 5 -29.70 -15.46 3.36
C LEU A 5 -28.29 -14.98 3.73
N THR A 6 -27.22 -15.62 3.23
CA THR A 6 -25.85 -15.24 3.60
C THR A 6 -25.31 -14.05 2.80
N THR A 7 -25.73 -13.89 1.53
CA THR A 7 -25.20 -12.84 0.63
C THR A 7 -25.68 -11.44 0.98
N ARG A 8 -26.89 -11.30 1.54
CA ARG A 8 -27.52 -9.99 1.79
C ARG A 8 -26.92 -9.20 2.94
N ASN A 9 -26.27 -9.88 3.91
CA ASN A 9 -25.64 -9.23 5.06
C ASN A 9 -24.19 -8.78 4.78
N GLU A 10 -23.54 -9.32 3.75
CA GLU A 10 -22.18 -8.93 3.38
C GLU A 10 -22.17 -7.60 2.59
N GLU A 11 -23.20 -7.35 1.77
CA GLU A 11 -23.32 -6.13 0.94
C GLU A 11 -23.60 -4.84 1.75
N SER A 12 -24.15 -4.95 2.97
CA SER A 12 -24.43 -3.82 3.87
C SER A 12 -23.57 -3.83 5.15
N GLY A 13 -22.59 -4.73 5.23
CA GLY A 13 -21.74 -4.95 6.40
C GLY A 13 -20.36 -4.27 6.32
N PRO A 14 -19.45 -4.55 7.26
CA PRO A 14 -18.09 -3.97 7.31
C PRO A 14 -17.18 -4.48 6.16
N PHE A 15 -17.73 -5.07 5.10
CA PHE A 15 -17.01 -5.72 4.02
C PHE A 15 -17.27 -5.08 2.63
N ARG A 16 -18.17 -4.11 2.52
CA ARG A 16 -18.57 -3.51 1.24
C ARG A 16 -17.39 -2.96 0.43
N GLY A 17 -16.50 -2.20 1.06
CA GLY A 17 -15.33 -1.62 0.39
C GLY A 17 -14.34 -2.69 -0.13
N LEU A 18 -14.30 -3.86 0.49
CA LEU A 18 -13.46 -4.97 0.00
C LEU A 18 -14.04 -5.61 -1.25
N ILE A 19 -15.36 -5.77 -1.30
CA ILE A 19 -16.04 -6.28 -2.50
C ILE A 19 -15.84 -5.30 -3.66
N GLU A 20 -15.94 -3.99 -3.41
CA GLU A 20 -15.64 -2.97 -4.42
C GLU A 20 -14.17 -3.03 -4.89
N ALA A 21 -13.22 -3.24 -3.98
CA ALA A 21 -11.79 -3.27 -4.29
C ALA A 21 -11.31 -4.56 -4.99
N TYR A 22 -11.82 -5.72 -4.56
CA TYR A 22 -11.32 -7.04 -4.94
C TYR A 22 -12.34 -7.91 -5.68
N GLY A 23 -13.63 -7.55 -5.67
CA GLY A 23 -14.73 -8.36 -6.22
C GLY A 23 -15.23 -9.45 -5.26
N PHE A 24 -14.61 -9.61 -4.09
CA PHE A 24 -14.97 -10.55 -3.03
C PHE A 24 -14.43 -10.06 -1.68
N VAL A 25 -14.72 -10.78 -0.59
CA VAL A 25 -14.12 -10.51 0.73
C VAL A 25 -12.92 -11.43 0.94
N PRO A 26 -11.67 -10.93 0.91
CA PRO A 26 -10.51 -11.79 1.11
C PRO A 26 -10.50 -12.40 2.51
N ASN A 27 -10.17 -13.70 2.59
CA ASN A 27 -10.12 -14.51 3.81
C ASN A 27 -9.29 -13.83 4.92
N LEU A 28 -8.26 -13.05 4.56
CA LEU A 28 -7.47 -12.26 5.50
C LEU A 28 -8.34 -11.37 6.41
N PHE A 29 -9.33 -10.67 5.86
CA PHE A 29 -10.21 -9.78 6.63
C PHE A 29 -11.24 -10.56 7.45
N GLY A 30 -11.62 -11.76 6.99
CA GLY A 30 -12.45 -12.69 7.76
C GLY A 30 -11.80 -13.08 9.10
N LEU A 31 -10.47 -13.19 9.15
CA LEU A 31 -9.71 -13.47 10.38
C LEU A 31 -9.72 -12.30 11.38
N GLN A 32 -10.03 -11.08 10.92
CA GLN A 32 -10.04 -9.87 11.73
C GLN A 32 -11.43 -9.52 12.29
N LYS A 33 -12.47 -10.32 12.02
CA LYS A 33 -13.89 -9.99 12.30
C LYS A 33 -14.24 -9.59 13.73
N LYS A 34 -13.38 -9.90 14.72
CA LYS A 34 -13.54 -9.45 16.12
C LYS A 34 -13.28 -7.95 16.29
N LEU A 35 -12.69 -7.29 15.30
CA LEU A 35 -12.34 -5.88 15.28
C LEU A 35 -12.91 -5.19 14.03
N PRO A 36 -14.26 -5.11 13.88
CA PRO A 36 -14.89 -4.56 12.67
C PRO A 36 -14.45 -3.12 12.35
N ARG A 37 -14.23 -2.28 13.38
CA ARG A 37 -13.71 -0.92 13.21
C ARG A 37 -12.33 -0.85 12.53
N VAL A 38 -11.50 -1.88 12.71
CA VAL A 38 -10.16 -1.97 12.09
C VAL A 38 -10.30 -2.35 10.63
N ILE A 39 -11.18 -3.33 10.32
CA ILE A 39 -11.51 -3.69 8.93
C ILE A 39 -12.04 -2.47 8.17
N GLU A 40 -12.93 -1.69 8.78
CA GLU A 40 -13.42 -0.45 8.16
C GLU A 40 -12.30 0.59 7.92
N ALA A 41 -11.31 0.70 8.82
CA ALA A 41 -10.18 1.59 8.62
C ALA A 41 -9.25 1.10 7.49
N GLU A 42 -8.98 -0.21 7.44
CA GLU A 42 -8.22 -0.84 6.35
C GLU A 42 -8.92 -0.65 5.00
N GLN A 43 -10.25 -0.79 4.95
CA GLN A 43 -11.04 -0.48 3.76
C GLN A 43 -10.87 0.94 3.29
N ARG A 44 -10.92 1.92 4.20
CA ARG A 44 -10.73 3.34 3.84
C ARG A 44 -9.32 3.59 3.29
N LEU A 45 -8.30 2.93 3.84
CA LEU A 45 -6.94 2.99 3.30
C LEU A 45 -6.83 2.36 1.91
N ILE A 46 -7.42 1.17 1.71
CA ILE A 46 -7.43 0.49 0.41
C ILE A 46 -8.19 1.33 -0.63
N ASP A 47 -9.33 1.90 -0.25
CA ASP A 47 -10.11 2.78 -1.12
C ASP A 47 -9.29 4.03 -1.53
N ALA A 48 -8.73 4.74 -0.57
CA ALA A 48 -7.98 5.98 -0.81
C ALA A 48 -6.67 5.76 -1.59
N ILE A 49 -5.97 4.66 -1.33
CA ILE A 49 -4.67 4.38 -1.94
C ILE A 49 -4.83 3.62 -3.26
N VAL A 50 -5.67 2.58 -3.33
CA VAL A 50 -5.69 1.62 -4.45
C VAL A 50 -6.87 1.81 -5.39
N VAL A 51 -8.06 2.11 -4.86
CA VAL A 51 -9.30 2.13 -5.67
C VAL A 51 -9.52 3.48 -6.34
N ARG A 52 -9.33 4.60 -5.63
CA ARG A 52 -9.46 5.94 -6.20
C ARG A 52 -8.46 6.14 -7.34
N GLU A 53 -8.96 6.65 -8.47
CA GLU A 53 -8.15 7.03 -9.63
C GLU A 53 -7.45 8.38 -9.40
N SER A 54 -6.67 8.47 -8.32
CA SER A 54 -5.75 9.57 -8.04
C SER A 54 -4.31 9.04 -7.98
N GLY A 55 -3.40 9.72 -8.69
CA GLY A 55 -1.99 9.34 -8.75
C GLY A 55 -1.69 8.21 -9.75
N LEU A 56 -0.98 7.17 -9.30
CA LEU A 56 -0.55 6.04 -10.11
C LEU A 56 -1.76 5.22 -10.58
N SER A 57 -1.63 4.59 -11.76
CA SER A 57 -2.66 3.70 -12.29
C SER A 57 -2.89 2.50 -11.36
N ARG A 58 -4.14 2.00 -11.30
CA ARG A 58 -4.48 0.81 -10.48
C ARG A 58 -3.64 -0.41 -10.85
N GLY A 59 -3.29 -0.55 -12.13
CA GLY A 59 -2.39 -1.59 -12.63
C GLY A 59 -0.98 -1.48 -12.04
N LEU A 60 -0.40 -0.28 -12.04
CA LEU A 60 0.91 -0.05 -11.42
C LEU A 60 0.87 -0.24 -9.90
N LYS A 61 -0.19 0.22 -9.22
CA LYS A 61 -0.38 -0.02 -7.78
C LYS A 61 -0.44 -1.50 -7.42
N GLY A 62 -1.15 -2.33 -8.18
CA GLY A 62 -1.13 -3.77 -7.91
C GLY A 62 0.21 -4.44 -8.28
N CYS A 63 0.95 -3.92 -9.27
CA CYS A 63 2.35 -4.36 -9.49
C CYS A 63 3.25 -4.04 -8.28
N LEU A 64 3.13 -2.85 -7.69
CA LEU A 64 3.84 -2.48 -6.46
C LEU A 64 3.48 -3.41 -5.31
N LEU A 65 2.19 -3.67 -5.07
CA LEU A 65 1.72 -4.60 -4.02
C LEU A 65 2.27 -6.02 -4.22
N ARG A 66 2.34 -6.50 -5.47
CA ARG A 66 2.94 -7.80 -5.81
C ARG A 66 4.45 -7.84 -5.55
N ILE A 67 5.18 -6.77 -5.84
CA ILE A 67 6.61 -6.64 -5.52
C ILE A 67 6.82 -6.68 -4.00
N VAL A 68 6.02 -5.93 -3.23
CA VAL A 68 6.08 -5.94 -1.77
C VAL A 68 5.78 -7.32 -1.21
N ALA A 69 4.75 -8.00 -1.72
CA ALA A 69 4.41 -9.36 -1.30
C ALA A 69 5.55 -10.35 -1.56
N SER A 70 6.26 -10.19 -2.68
CA SER A 70 7.44 -11.01 -3.00
C SER A 70 8.62 -10.68 -2.09
N ALA A 71 8.84 -9.40 -1.79
CA ALA A 71 9.89 -8.95 -0.86
C ALA A 71 9.66 -9.41 0.58
N GLN A 72 8.40 -9.47 1.02
CA GLN A 72 7.98 -9.87 2.36
C GLN A 72 7.70 -11.37 2.50
N GLY A 73 7.83 -12.15 1.42
CA GLY A 73 7.58 -13.59 1.44
C GLY A 73 6.12 -13.98 1.74
N SER A 74 5.16 -13.12 1.39
CA SER A 74 3.73 -13.36 1.65
C SER A 74 3.06 -14.05 0.46
N ASP A 75 2.95 -15.37 0.53
CA ASP A 75 2.32 -16.18 -0.52
C ASP A 75 0.86 -15.80 -0.78
N TYR A 76 0.09 -15.54 0.28
CA TYR A 76 -1.29 -15.11 0.13
C TYR A 76 -1.41 -13.75 -0.58
N CYS A 77 -0.61 -12.75 -0.20
CA CYS A 77 -0.65 -11.45 -0.88
C CYS A 77 -0.14 -11.53 -2.32
N ARG A 78 0.82 -12.42 -2.61
CA ARG A 78 1.25 -12.70 -3.98
C ARG A 78 0.14 -13.29 -4.83
N ALA A 79 -0.62 -14.24 -4.28
CA ALA A 79 -1.77 -14.81 -4.95
C ALA A 79 -2.87 -13.75 -5.17
N LEU A 80 -3.14 -12.93 -4.16
CA LEU A 80 -4.14 -11.85 -4.22
C LEU A 80 -3.84 -10.80 -5.30
N HIS A 81 -2.56 -10.53 -5.57
CA HIS A 81 -2.11 -9.54 -6.55
C HIS A 81 -1.51 -10.15 -7.82
N ALA A 82 -1.74 -11.44 -8.10
CA ALA A 82 -1.08 -12.17 -9.19
C ALA A 82 -1.46 -11.68 -10.59
N GLN A 83 -2.71 -11.25 -10.77
CA GLN A 83 -3.26 -10.88 -12.09
C GLN A 83 -3.10 -9.39 -12.40
N THR A 84 -2.27 -8.66 -11.66
CA THR A 84 -2.04 -7.24 -11.94
C THR A 84 -0.87 -7.04 -12.89
N GLU A 85 -1.16 -6.41 -14.02
CA GLU A 85 -0.20 -5.91 -15.00
C GLU A 85 -0.34 -4.38 -15.09
N SER A 86 0.78 -3.69 -15.33
CA SER A 86 0.78 -2.27 -15.67
C SER A 86 0.94 -2.12 -17.18
N ASN A 87 0.27 -1.12 -17.75
CA ASN A 87 0.35 -0.81 -19.18
C ASN A 87 1.49 0.18 -19.51
N ASP A 88 2.27 0.63 -18.51
CA ASP A 88 3.07 1.86 -18.56
C ASP A 88 4.60 1.66 -18.78
N GLY A 89 5.03 0.52 -19.34
CA GLY A 89 6.35 0.35 -19.98
C GLY A 89 7.59 0.46 -19.07
N GLU A 90 8.71 0.98 -19.61
CA GLU A 90 10.03 1.07 -18.93
C GLU A 90 10.07 2.00 -17.71
N LYS A 91 9.19 3.02 -17.65
CA LYS A 91 9.14 3.97 -16.52
C LYS A 91 8.80 3.28 -15.20
N ASP A 92 7.98 2.24 -15.28
CA ASP A 92 7.58 1.45 -14.13
C ASP A 92 8.77 0.72 -13.50
N ALA A 93 9.80 0.38 -14.27
CA ALA A 93 10.94 -0.40 -13.77
C ALA A 93 11.68 0.32 -12.64
N ALA A 94 11.90 1.64 -12.75
CA ALA A 94 12.56 2.44 -11.71
C ALA A 94 11.72 2.49 -10.43
N LEU A 95 10.40 2.68 -10.56
CA LEU A 95 9.48 2.73 -9.43
C LEU A 95 9.33 1.36 -8.74
N LEU A 96 9.28 0.28 -9.52
CA LEU A 96 9.24 -1.10 -9.01
C LEU A 96 10.56 -1.48 -8.30
N ALA A 97 11.71 -1.04 -8.82
CA ALA A 97 13.01 -1.23 -8.17
C ALA A 97 13.08 -0.46 -6.83
N PHE A 98 12.65 0.80 -6.82
CA PHE A 98 12.50 1.59 -5.61
C PHE A 98 11.59 0.90 -4.59
N ALA A 99 10.41 0.41 -5.01
CA ALA A 99 9.47 -0.28 -4.13
C ALA A 99 10.05 -1.57 -3.54
N ASN A 100 10.81 -2.35 -4.32
CA ASN A 100 11.52 -3.51 -3.81
C ASN A 100 12.60 -3.13 -2.78
N LYS A 101 13.38 -2.07 -3.04
CA LYS A 101 14.37 -1.54 -2.08
C LYS A 101 13.68 -1.06 -0.80
N LEU A 102 12.61 -0.27 -0.89
CA LEU A 102 11.84 0.22 0.25
C LEU A 102 11.24 -0.96 1.05
N ALA A 103 10.69 -1.97 0.38
CA ALA A 103 10.10 -3.11 1.05
C ALA A 103 11.12 -3.97 1.81
N ARG A 104 12.36 -4.09 1.33
CA ARG A 104 13.40 -4.95 1.94
C ARG A 104 14.36 -4.20 2.86
N TYR A 105 14.65 -2.95 2.52
CA TYR A 105 15.77 -2.17 3.05
C TYR A 105 15.35 -0.72 3.31
N ALA A 106 14.15 -0.50 3.86
CA ALA A 106 13.61 0.85 4.12
C ALA A 106 14.60 1.82 4.78
N PRO A 107 15.41 1.43 5.80
CA PRO A 107 16.38 2.33 6.40
C PRO A 107 17.50 2.83 5.45
N TRP A 108 17.69 2.16 4.32
CA TRP A 108 18.70 2.48 3.29
C TRP A 108 18.14 3.28 2.11
N ILE A 109 16.92 3.82 2.22
CA ILE A 109 16.41 4.80 1.25
C ILE A 109 17.09 6.15 1.51
N CYS A 110 17.64 6.74 0.46
CA CYS A 110 18.35 8.01 0.47
C CYS A 110 17.80 8.98 -0.58
N LYS A 111 18.27 10.23 -0.54
CA LYS A 111 17.84 11.27 -1.47
C LYS A 111 18.06 10.90 -2.95
N HIS A 112 19.14 10.17 -3.25
CA HIS A 112 19.44 9.74 -4.62
C HIS A 112 18.35 8.83 -5.20
N ASP A 113 17.77 7.94 -4.38
CA ASP A 113 16.67 7.08 -4.81
C ASP A 113 15.46 7.91 -5.27
N VAL A 114 15.13 8.98 -4.55
CA VAL A 114 14.02 9.88 -4.87
C VAL A 114 14.34 10.75 -6.09
N GLU A 115 15.57 11.26 -6.20
CA GLU A 115 16.03 12.02 -7.36
C GLU A 115 16.05 11.18 -8.64
N ALA A 116 16.38 9.89 -8.56
CA ALA A 116 16.30 8.97 -9.68
C ALA A 116 14.85 8.80 -10.18
N LEU A 117 13.87 8.69 -9.29
CA LEU A 117 12.46 8.65 -9.67
C LEU A 117 12.01 9.94 -10.36
N ARG A 118 12.44 11.11 -9.86
CA ARG A 118 12.18 12.40 -10.51
C ARG A 118 12.78 12.45 -11.91
N ALA A 119 14.01 11.98 -12.08
CA ALA A 119 14.67 11.89 -13.38
C ALA A 119 13.94 10.95 -14.36
N SER A 120 13.25 9.93 -13.85
CA SER A 120 12.36 9.05 -14.63
C SER A 120 10.97 9.64 -14.91
N GLY A 121 10.66 10.84 -14.39
CA GLY A 121 9.42 11.58 -14.64
C GLY A 121 8.33 11.39 -13.59
N PHE A 122 8.62 10.83 -12.41
CA PHE A 122 7.68 10.78 -11.30
C PHE A 122 7.78 12.07 -10.48
N ASP A 123 6.68 12.82 -10.38
CA ASP A 123 6.60 13.94 -9.45
C ASP A 123 6.46 13.47 -7.99
N ASP A 124 6.61 14.39 -7.04
CA ASP A 124 6.59 14.06 -5.61
C ASP A 124 5.25 13.48 -5.14
N SER A 125 4.14 13.79 -5.83
CA SER A 125 2.82 13.23 -5.49
C SER A 125 2.71 11.76 -5.90
N LEU A 126 3.28 11.39 -7.05
CA LEU A 126 3.37 10.02 -7.53
C LEU A 126 4.36 9.20 -6.71
N ILE A 127 5.48 9.80 -6.29
CA ILE A 127 6.44 9.15 -5.38
C ILE A 127 5.78 8.89 -4.03
N LEU A 128 5.04 9.85 -3.47
CA LEU A 128 4.29 9.65 -2.24
C LEU A 128 3.24 8.53 -2.38
N ASP A 129 2.51 8.49 -3.49
CA ASP A 129 1.53 7.44 -3.79
C ASP A 129 2.17 6.04 -3.83
N ALA A 130 3.37 5.93 -4.41
CA ALA A 130 4.15 4.69 -4.38
C ALA A 130 4.55 4.29 -2.96
N VAL A 131 5.04 5.23 -2.16
CA VAL A 131 5.42 4.99 -0.75
C VAL A 131 4.22 4.50 0.07
N LEU A 132 3.06 5.14 -0.08
CA LEU A 132 1.82 4.74 0.60
C LEU A 132 1.33 3.37 0.14
N THR A 133 1.43 3.07 -1.15
CA THR A 133 1.12 1.73 -1.70
C THR A 133 2.05 0.67 -1.12
N VAL A 134 3.34 0.96 -0.97
CA VAL A 134 4.31 0.05 -0.34
C VAL A 134 4.00 -0.17 1.13
N ALA A 135 3.69 0.90 1.88
CA ALA A 135 3.32 0.82 3.29
C ALA A 135 2.05 -0.02 3.51
N LEU A 136 1.02 0.18 2.68
CA LEU A 136 -0.19 -0.65 2.69
C LEU A 136 0.13 -2.11 2.39
N GLY A 137 0.97 -2.38 1.39
CA GLY A 137 1.44 -3.72 1.07
C GLY A 137 2.15 -4.39 2.25
N GLN A 138 3.01 -3.67 2.96
CA GLN A 138 3.71 -4.17 4.14
C GLN A 138 2.75 -4.49 5.30
N LEU A 139 1.74 -3.64 5.54
CA LEU A 139 0.68 -3.91 6.51
C LEU A 139 -0.03 -5.23 6.19
N LEU A 140 -0.52 -5.38 4.96
CA LEU A 140 -1.26 -6.58 4.52
C LEU A 140 -0.38 -7.84 4.56
N CYS A 141 0.89 -7.73 4.16
CA CYS A 141 1.84 -8.85 4.23
C CYS A 141 2.15 -9.25 5.66
N THR A 142 2.27 -8.29 6.58
CA THR A 142 2.48 -8.55 8.01
C THR A 142 1.31 -9.36 8.58
N LEU A 143 0.08 -8.93 8.30
CA LEU A 143 -1.13 -9.64 8.72
C LEU A 143 -1.20 -11.04 8.10
N SER A 144 -0.98 -11.16 6.80
CA SER A 144 -0.95 -12.44 6.08
C SER A 144 0.06 -13.43 6.67
N ASN A 145 1.30 -13.00 6.87
CA ASN A 145 2.38 -13.85 7.37
C ASN A 145 2.13 -14.33 8.80
N ALA A 146 1.50 -13.50 9.63
CA ALA A 146 1.17 -13.82 11.02
C ALA A 146 -0.11 -14.64 11.16
N LEU A 147 -1.17 -14.28 10.42
CA LEU A 147 -2.49 -14.90 10.54
C LEU A 147 -2.67 -16.13 9.65
N ARG A 148 -1.83 -16.29 8.63
CA ARG A 148 -1.79 -17.45 7.72
C ARG A 148 -3.19 -17.83 7.18
N PRO A 149 -3.89 -16.92 6.47
CA PRO A 149 -5.17 -17.24 5.87
C PRO A 149 -5.03 -18.35 4.83
N ASN A 150 -6.08 -19.18 4.71
CA ASN A 150 -6.24 -20.04 3.54
C ASN A 150 -6.39 -19.17 2.29
N LEU A 151 -5.86 -19.63 1.15
CA LEU A 151 -6.08 -18.97 -0.12
C LEU A 151 -7.58 -18.86 -0.42
N ASP A 152 -7.99 -17.71 -0.94
CA ASP A 152 -9.35 -17.51 -1.44
C ASP A 152 -9.61 -18.36 -2.68
N SER A 153 -10.85 -18.81 -2.83
CA SER A 153 -11.28 -19.59 -3.99
C SER A 153 -11.04 -18.82 -5.28
N GLY A 154 -10.33 -19.45 -6.23
CA GLY A 154 -10.05 -18.86 -7.54
C GLY A 154 -8.74 -18.05 -7.62
N LEU A 155 -8.04 -17.85 -6.50
CA LEU A 155 -6.68 -17.31 -6.56
C LEU A 155 -5.68 -18.38 -7.04
N PRO A 156 -4.67 -18.00 -7.83
CA PRO A 156 -3.66 -18.93 -8.29
C PRO A 156 -2.76 -19.38 -7.14
N THR A 157 -2.30 -20.62 -7.18
CA THR A 157 -1.28 -21.10 -6.23
C THR A 157 0.02 -20.34 -6.46
N PRO A 158 0.55 -19.64 -5.45
CA PRO A 158 1.79 -18.88 -5.59
C PRO A 158 2.97 -19.85 -5.82
N ALA A 159 3.79 -19.57 -6.84
CA ALA A 159 5.02 -20.33 -7.07
C ALA A 159 5.95 -20.22 -5.87
N SER A 160 6.63 -21.30 -5.49
CA SER A 160 7.61 -21.28 -4.40
C SER A 160 8.73 -20.30 -4.71
N ILE A 161 9.01 -19.38 -3.79
CA ILE A 161 10.16 -18.49 -3.90
C ILE A 161 11.36 -19.21 -3.29
N GLU A 162 12.39 -19.49 -4.11
CA GLU A 162 13.72 -19.74 -3.55
C GLU A 162 14.14 -18.49 -2.79
N SER A 163 14.53 -18.65 -1.52
CA SER A 163 15.00 -17.55 -0.68
C SER A 163 16.13 -16.84 -1.40
N SER A 164 15.82 -15.70 -2.03
CA SER A 164 16.80 -14.90 -2.74
C SER A 164 17.80 -14.44 -1.70
N ARG A 165 19.06 -14.91 -1.84
CA ARG A 165 20.17 -14.47 -1.00
C ARG A 165 20.12 -12.95 -0.91
N LEU A 166 20.17 -12.43 0.31
CA LEU A 166 20.30 -11.00 0.58
C LEU A 166 21.44 -10.47 -0.29
N VAL A 167 21.10 -9.68 -1.31
CA VAL A 167 22.09 -9.04 -2.15
C VAL A 167 22.84 -8.03 -1.29
N GLU A 168 24.16 -8.10 -1.33
CA GLU A 168 25.14 -7.21 -0.68
C GLU A 168 24.92 -5.73 -1.03
N PRO A 169 25.50 -4.79 -0.24
CA PRO A 169 24.81 -3.63 0.28
C PRO A 169 24.26 -2.74 -0.83
N VAL A 170 23.00 -2.36 -0.62
CA VAL A 170 22.37 -1.29 -1.38
C VAL A 170 23.22 -0.02 -1.19
N GLU A 171 23.67 0.59 -2.30
CA GLU A 171 24.35 1.88 -2.25
C GLU A 171 23.54 2.84 -1.39
N TRP A 172 24.17 3.34 -0.33
CA TRP A 172 23.56 4.22 0.65
C TRP A 172 24.56 5.24 1.12
N PHE A 173 24.09 6.47 1.18
CA PHE A 173 24.79 7.62 1.72
C PHE A 173 23.85 8.30 2.72
N ASP A 174 24.39 8.79 3.83
CA ASP A 174 23.61 9.59 4.77
C ASP A 174 23.12 10.86 4.06
N THR A 175 21.80 11.03 4.02
CA THR A 175 21.16 12.19 3.40
C THR A 175 20.11 12.74 4.33
N GLY A 176 20.20 14.04 4.67
CA GLY A 176 19.16 14.72 5.44
C GLY A 176 17.83 14.78 4.68
N GLY A 177 16.72 14.67 5.41
CA GLY A 177 15.36 14.88 4.89
C GLY A 177 14.89 16.34 5.01
N PRO A 178 13.65 16.64 4.56
CA PRO A 178 12.73 15.74 3.86
C PRO A 178 13.15 15.49 2.41
N TYR A 179 12.84 14.30 1.89
CA TYR A 179 13.18 13.96 0.50
C TYR A 179 12.15 14.49 -0.51
N LEU A 180 10.88 14.57 -0.11
CA LEU A 180 9.79 15.19 -0.89
C LEU A 180 9.62 16.65 -0.49
N GLN A 181 9.13 17.47 -1.42
CA GLN A 181 8.84 18.88 -1.21
C GLN A 181 7.33 19.06 -0.94
N PRO A 182 6.90 19.25 0.32
CA PRO A 182 5.48 19.43 0.63
C PRO A 182 4.98 20.78 0.12
N SER A 183 3.69 20.83 -0.25
CA SER A 183 3.07 22.07 -0.74
C SER A 183 2.80 23.05 0.43
N PRO A 184 3.23 24.34 0.35
CA PRO A 184 3.18 25.28 1.49
C PRO A 184 1.77 25.67 1.97
N GLN A 185 0.74 25.53 1.13
CA GLN A 185 -0.56 26.17 1.33
C GLN A 185 -1.62 25.32 2.07
N SER A 186 -1.37 24.04 2.34
CA SER A 186 -2.42 23.11 2.79
C SER A 186 -2.65 23.07 4.31
N ALA A 187 -1.68 23.45 5.14
CA ALA A 187 -1.62 22.94 6.52
C ALA A 187 -2.53 23.64 7.56
N SER A 188 -2.92 24.90 7.39
CA SER A 188 -3.61 25.64 8.46
C SER A 188 -5.07 25.20 8.64
N ASN A 189 -5.80 24.98 7.54
CA ASN A 189 -7.24 24.69 7.54
C ASN A 189 -7.59 23.23 7.19
N PHE A 190 -6.60 22.34 7.10
CA PHE A 190 -6.83 20.94 6.78
C PHE A 190 -7.48 20.21 7.97
N GLN A 191 -8.76 19.85 7.83
CA GLN A 191 -9.58 19.33 8.92
C GLN A 191 -9.02 18.05 9.56
N PRO A 192 -8.45 17.08 8.82
CA PRO A 192 -7.85 15.88 9.44
C PRO A 192 -6.73 16.19 10.44
N TYR A 193 -6.08 17.35 10.35
CA TYR A 193 -5.10 17.78 11.35
C TYR A 193 -5.68 18.11 12.71
N ALA A 194 -7.00 18.32 12.84
CA ALA A 194 -7.65 18.45 14.13
C ALA A 194 -7.36 17.22 15.02
N PHE A 195 -7.46 16.02 14.45
CA PHE A 195 -7.16 14.77 15.16
C PHE A 195 -5.74 14.79 15.75
N PHE A 196 -4.73 15.14 14.95
CA PHE A 196 -3.34 15.16 15.43
C PHE A 196 -3.10 16.25 16.47
N ARG A 197 -3.69 17.44 16.29
CA ARG A 197 -3.58 18.52 17.28
C ARG A 197 -4.24 18.14 18.61
N GLU A 198 -5.39 17.47 18.57
CA GLU A 198 -6.08 16.98 19.76
C GLU A 198 -5.28 15.90 20.50
N GLN A 199 -4.66 14.97 19.78
CA GLN A 199 -3.92 13.86 20.38
C GLN A 199 -2.49 14.24 20.83
N PHE A 200 -1.80 15.09 20.08
CA PHE A 200 -0.37 15.38 20.28
C PHE A 200 -0.07 16.84 20.66
N GLY A 201 -1.04 17.75 20.57
CA GLY A 201 -0.82 19.20 20.75
C GLY A 201 -0.16 19.91 19.56
N PHE A 202 0.23 19.14 18.53
CA PHE A 202 0.80 19.62 17.27
C PHE A 202 0.52 18.60 16.15
N VAL A 203 0.83 18.92 14.90
CA VAL A 203 0.77 17.95 13.79
C VAL A 203 2.17 17.37 13.57
N PRO A 204 2.40 16.06 13.75
CA PRO A 204 3.71 15.46 13.49
C PRO A 204 4.17 15.67 12.04
N LYS A 205 5.47 15.92 11.85
CA LYS A 205 6.06 16.21 10.52
C LYS A 205 5.78 15.12 9.48
N LEU A 206 5.73 13.86 9.92
CA LEU A 206 5.38 12.73 9.06
C LEU A 206 4.04 12.93 8.32
N PHE A 207 3.03 13.49 8.99
CA PHE A 207 1.72 13.76 8.37
C PHE A 207 1.76 15.04 7.52
N GLN A 208 2.60 16.02 7.91
CA GLN A 208 2.85 17.22 7.10
C GLN A 208 3.49 16.91 5.75
N GLU A 209 4.40 15.94 5.71
CA GLU A 209 5.08 15.51 4.48
C GLU A 209 4.14 14.76 3.53
N GLN A 210 2.96 14.32 3.99
CA GLN A 210 1.96 13.64 3.18
C GLN A 210 0.97 14.61 2.50
N MET A 211 1.15 15.92 2.62
CA MET A 211 0.23 16.93 2.05
C MET A 211 0.23 17.02 0.53
N LEU A 212 1.07 16.26 -0.16
CA LEU A 212 0.95 16.05 -1.60
C LEU A 212 -0.24 15.14 -1.96
N ARG A 213 -0.77 14.39 -0.98
CA ARG A 213 -1.95 13.52 -1.08
C ARG A 213 -2.87 13.74 0.13
N PRO A 214 -3.55 14.89 0.24
CA PRO A 214 -4.44 15.18 1.37
C PRO A 214 -5.66 14.25 1.43
N ASP A 215 -5.95 13.50 0.36
CA ASP A 215 -7.01 12.50 0.32
C ASP A 215 -6.69 11.22 1.11
N VAL A 216 -5.44 11.05 1.57
CA VAL A 216 -4.99 9.85 2.32
C VAL A 216 -4.60 10.14 3.78
N VAL A 217 -4.73 11.39 4.24
CA VAL A 217 -4.37 11.87 5.59
C VAL A 217 -5.62 12.17 6.40
#